data_AF-A0A382U201-F1
#
_entry.id   AF-A0A382U201-F1
#
_cell.length_a   1.000
_cell.length_b   1.000
_cell.length_c   1.000
_cell.angle_alpha   90.00
_cell.angle_beta   90.00
_cell.angle_gamma   90.00
#
_symmetry.space_group_name_H-M   'P 1'
#
loop_
_entity.id
_entity.type
_entity.pdbx_description
1 polymer ?
#
loop_
_entity_poly.entity_id
_entity_poly.type
_entity_poly.pdbx_seq_one_letter_code
_entity_poly.pdbx_strand_id
1 'polypeptide(L)'
;MMKRYIFLIFLFVLQACSSNSEREGFERILKEHDGVFSKHGWNHYGPGYFELDKETGVLSSYGGMGLFWYSISKYKDFVLELEYKCSESKTNSGVFVRVPEVPSSDEYIYHSFEVQINDDGEGIHKTAAVYDAEPPSHDASKPIGEWNHYRITFLGKRIQVELNGEKVVDWEAEPRGKV
;
A
#
# COMPACT_ATOMS: atom_id res chain seq x y z
N MET A 1 -34.05 -31.43 56.17
CA MET A 1 -33.22 -31.90 55.05
C MET A 1 -33.18 -30.77 54.01
N MET A 2 -32.23 -29.83 54.14
CA MET A 2 -32.16 -28.63 53.30
C MET A 2 -31.48 -28.96 51.96
N LYS A 3 -32.18 -28.72 50.85
CA LYS A 3 -31.65 -28.87 49.50
C LYS A 3 -30.69 -27.71 49.19
N ARG A 4 -29.42 -28.02 48.95
CA ARG A 4 -28.42 -27.07 48.41
C ARG A 4 -28.66 -26.93 46.91
N TYR A 5 -28.90 -25.71 46.44
CA TYR A 5 -28.89 -25.38 45.02
C TYR A 5 -27.53 -24.78 44.66
N ILE A 6 -26.85 -25.37 43.68
CA ILE A 6 -25.62 -24.85 43.09
C ILE A 6 -26.04 -23.93 41.94
N PHE A 7 -25.76 -22.64 42.06
CA PHE A 7 -25.86 -21.70 40.93
C PHE A 7 -24.53 -21.74 40.17
N LEU A 8 -24.56 -22.24 38.94
CA LEU A 8 -23.47 -22.08 37.98
C LEU A 8 -23.68 -20.76 37.23
N ILE A 9 -22.82 -19.78 37.51
CA ILE A 9 -22.72 -18.55 36.70
C ILE A 9 -21.74 -18.88 35.56
N PHE A 10 -22.26 -19.01 34.34
CA PHE A 10 -21.43 -18.99 33.13
C PHE A 10 -21.12 -17.54 32.78
N LEU A 11 -19.91 -17.09 33.11
CA LEU A 11 -19.39 -15.81 32.64
C LEU A 11 -18.94 -16.00 31.18
N PHE A 12 -19.77 -15.60 30.23
CA PHE A 12 -19.31 -15.42 28.84
C PHE A 12 -18.47 -14.14 28.79
N VAL A 13 -17.15 -14.30 28.80
CA VAL A 13 -16.25 -13.21 28.40
C VAL A 13 -16.35 -13.12 26.88
N LEU A 14 -17.15 -12.17 26.39
CA LEU A 14 -17.03 -11.68 25.03
C LEU A 14 -15.67 -11.01 24.93
N GLN A 15 -14.67 -11.78 24.50
CA GLN A 15 -13.40 -11.22 24.08
C GLN A 15 -13.68 -10.50 22.76
N ALA A 16 -13.98 -9.21 22.84
CA ALA A 16 -13.90 -8.34 21.70
C ALA A 16 -12.48 -8.47 21.15
N CYS A 17 -12.34 -9.13 20.01
CA CYS A 17 -11.15 -9.00 19.18
C CYS A 17 -11.11 -7.54 18.73
N SER A 18 -10.39 -6.71 19.50
CA SER A 18 -9.93 -5.41 19.05
C SER A 18 -8.94 -5.65 17.90
N SER A 19 -9.44 -5.76 16.68
CA SER A 19 -8.60 -5.60 15.49
C SER A 19 -8.30 -4.12 15.33
N ASN A 20 -7.23 -3.63 15.95
CA ASN A 20 -6.42 -2.49 15.49
C ASN A 20 -5.34 -2.20 16.50
N SER A 21 -4.19 -2.86 16.36
CA SER A 21 -2.95 -2.18 16.71
C SER A 21 -2.71 -1.13 15.62
N GLU A 22 -3.08 0.11 15.88
CA GLU A 22 -2.34 1.21 15.25
C GLU A 22 -0.88 0.98 15.63
N ARG A 23 -0.04 0.58 14.64
CA ARG A 23 1.38 0.40 14.89
C ARG A 23 1.92 1.74 15.38
N GLU A 24 2.64 1.74 16.49
CA GLU A 24 3.17 2.96 17.10
C GLU A 24 3.90 3.81 16.05
N GLY A 25 3.45 5.06 15.87
CA GLY A 25 4.01 6.00 14.88
C GLY A 25 3.45 5.92 13.46
N PHE A 26 2.54 4.99 13.14
CA PHE A 26 1.87 4.92 11.83
C PHE A 26 0.43 5.44 11.90
N GLU A 27 0.10 6.31 10.94
CA GLU A 27 -1.29 6.66 10.66
C GLU A 27 -1.83 5.75 9.55
N ARG A 28 -2.95 5.06 9.80
CA ARG A 28 -3.67 4.36 8.72
C ARG A 28 -4.37 5.38 7.82
N ILE A 29 -4.05 5.37 6.52
CA ILE A 29 -4.64 6.29 5.52
C ILE A 29 -5.89 5.72 4.81
N LEU A 30 -6.10 4.39 4.84
CA LEU A 30 -7.37 3.77 4.51
C LEU A 30 -8.17 3.55 5.81
N LYS A 31 -8.97 4.55 6.19
CA LYS A 31 -9.62 4.58 7.51
C LYS A 31 -10.66 3.47 7.66
N GLU A 32 -10.84 3.03 8.90
CA GLU A 32 -11.87 2.07 9.30
C GLU A 32 -12.59 2.61 10.54
N HIS A 33 -13.90 2.41 10.60
CA HIS A 33 -14.74 2.77 11.72
C HIS A 33 -15.81 1.70 11.94
N ASP A 34 -15.89 1.16 13.16
CA ASP A 34 -16.83 0.11 13.56
C ASP A 34 -16.82 -1.13 12.62
N GLY A 35 -15.63 -1.55 12.20
CA GLY A 35 -15.41 -2.67 11.29
C GLY A 35 -15.65 -2.36 9.82
N VAL A 36 -15.86 -1.09 9.46
CA VAL A 36 -16.17 -0.67 8.09
C VAL A 36 -15.07 0.22 7.53
N PHE A 37 -14.37 -0.28 6.52
CA PHE A 37 -13.37 0.48 5.78
C PHE A 37 -14.00 1.56 4.88
N SER A 38 -13.29 2.68 4.75
CA SER A 38 -13.71 3.83 3.97
C SER A 38 -12.56 4.38 3.13
N LYS A 39 -12.85 4.64 1.85
CA LYS A 39 -11.96 5.37 0.93
C LYS A 39 -12.08 6.90 1.05
N HIS A 40 -12.61 7.41 2.16
CA HIS A 40 -12.66 8.85 2.39
C HIS A 40 -11.27 9.47 2.27
N GLY A 41 -11.17 10.59 1.57
CA GLY A 41 -9.89 11.24 1.28
C GLY A 41 -9.15 10.69 0.06
N TRP A 42 -9.59 9.58 -0.52
CA TRP A 42 -9.03 9.03 -1.74
C TRP A 42 -9.88 9.38 -2.96
N ASN A 43 -9.21 9.70 -4.06
CA ASN A 43 -9.81 10.10 -5.31
C ASN A 43 -9.24 9.31 -6.48
N HIS A 44 -9.90 9.38 -7.63
CA HIS A 44 -9.47 8.72 -8.85
C HIS A 44 -9.19 9.76 -9.93
N TYR A 45 -8.18 9.47 -10.74
CA TYR A 45 -7.93 10.11 -12.02
C TYR A 45 -7.81 9.02 -13.09
N GLY A 46 -8.30 9.31 -14.30
CA GLY A 46 -8.29 8.36 -15.42
C GLY A 46 -9.42 7.31 -15.38
N PRO A 47 -9.47 6.40 -16.37
CA PRO A 47 -10.50 5.36 -16.45
C PRO A 47 -10.32 4.22 -15.43
N GLY A 48 -9.11 4.03 -14.92
CA GLY A 48 -8.79 3.05 -13.88
C GLY A 48 -9.36 3.43 -12.52
N TYR A 49 -9.84 2.46 -11.75
CA TYR A 49 -10.42 2.67 -10.43
C TYR A 49 -10.20 1.51 -9.48
N PHE A 50 -10.38 1.77 -8.18
CA PHE A 50 -10.38 0.77 -7.13
C PHE A 50 -11.76 0.63 -6.48
N GLU A 51 -12.22 -0.60 -6.38
CA GLU A 51 -13.34 -0.97 -5.52
C GLU A 51 -12.81 -1.35 -4.14
N LEU A 52 -13.47 -0.85 -3.10
CA LEU A 52 -13.12 -1.14 -1.72
C LEU A 52 -14.09 -2.19 -1.18
N ASP A 53 -13.55 -3.34 -0.79
CA ASP A 53 -14.25 -4.23 0.12
C ASP A 53 -14.27 -3.58 1.51
N LYS A 54 -15.46 -3.21 1.97
CA LYS A 54 -15.64 -2.48 3.22
C LYS A 54 -15.44 -3.35 4.46
N GLU A 55 -15.47 -4.66 4.34
CA GLU A 55 -15.29 -5.57 5.47
C GLU A 55 -13.81 -5.95 5.62
N THR A 56 -13.11 -6.19 4.51
CA THR A 56 -11.71 -6.64 4.52
C THR A 56 -10.69 -5.52 4.35
N GLY A 57 -11.09 -4.37 3.80
CA GLY A 57 -10.19 -3.26 3.49
C GLY A 57 -9.39 -3.47 2.20
N VAL A 58 -9.66 -4.55 1.45
CA VAL A 58 -8.97 -4.81 0.18
C VAL A 58 -9.47 -3.85 -0.89
N LEU A 59 -8.51 -3.21 -1.57
CA LEU A 59 -8.74 -2.38 -2.74
C LEU A 59 -8.40 -3.20 -4.00
N SER A 60 -9.39 -3.46 -4.85
CA SER A 60 -9.24 -4.19 -6.12
C SER A 60 -9.28 -3.23 -7.30
N SER A 61 -8.27 -3.28 -8.17
CA SER A 61 -8.13 -2.39 -9.32
C SER A 61 -8.85 -2.89 -10.58
N TYR A 62 -9.47 -1.98 -11.34
CA TYR A 62 -10.19 -2.25 -12.59
C TYR A 62 -10.00 -1.09 -13.58
N GLY A 63 -10.40 -1.26 -14.84
CA GLY A 63 -10.56 -0.15 -15.79
C GLY A 63 -9.27 0.34 -16.48
N GLY A 64 -8.11 -0.24 -16.17
CA GLY A 64 -6.84 0.07 -16.83
C GLY A 64 -6.09 1.25 -16.19
N MET A 65 -5.45 2.07 -17.02
CA MET A 65 -4.64 3.22 -16.57
C MET A 65 -5.43 4.18 -15.69
N GLY A 66 -4.82 4.61 -14.58
CA GLY A 66 -5.40 5.61 -13.70
C GLY A 66 -4.55 5.80 -12.45
N LEU A 67 -4.97 6.72 -11.60
CA LEU A 67 -4.32 6.99 -10.32
C LEU A 67 -5.35 7.04 -9.20
N PHE A 68 -5.17 6.17 -8.20
CA PHE A 68 -5.87 6.25 -6.93
C PHE A 68 -5.02 7.03 -5.94
N TRP A 69 -5.41 8.25 -5.63
CA TRP A 69 -4.57 9.20 -4.92
C TRP A 69 -5.21 9.71 -3.62
N TYR A 70 -4.40 9.80 -2.58
CA TYR A 70 -4.80 10.33 -1.27
C TYR A 70 -4.65 11.85 -1.26
N SER A 71 -5.74 12.56 -0.98
CA SER A 71 -5.86 14.02 -1.15
C SER A 71 -5.86 14.82 0.15
N ILE A 72 -5.97 14.15 1.30
CA ILE A 72 -6.13 14.85 2.60
C ILE A 72 -4.83 15.55 3.02
N SER A 73 -3.68 14.95 2.72
CA SER A 73 -2.37 15.44 3.17
C SER A 73 -1.29 15.18 2.12
N LYS A 74 -0.36 16.14 1.97
CA LYS A 74 0.89 15.96 1.24
C LYS A 74 2.01 15.60 2.24
N TYR A 75 2.75 14.53 1.96
CA TYR A 75 3.83 14.05 2.83
C TYR A 75 5.18 14.32 2.17
N LYS A 76 6.08 15.00 2.90
CA LYS A 76 7.45 15.26 2.43
C LYS A 76 8.39 14.10 2.79
N ASP A 77 8.53 13.88 4.09
CA ASP A 77 9.36 12.83 4.69
C ASP A 77 8.42 11.81 5.34
N PHE A 78 8.50 10.55 4.92
CA PHE A 78 7.58 9.51 5.40
C PHE A 78 8.16 8.11 5.30
N VAL A 79 7.52 7.20 6.02
CA VAL A 79 7.55 5.75 5.78
C VAL A 79 6.14 5.33 5.40
N LEU A 80 5.98 4.72 4.23
CA LEU A 80 4.73 4.16 3.74
C LEU A 80 4.84 2.64 3.76
N GLU A 81 3.91 2.00 4.45
CA GLU A 81 3.73 0.55 4.39
C GLU A 81 2.39 0.21 3.75
N LEU A 82 2.40 -0.80 2.87
CA LEU A 82 1.21 -1.37 2.26
C LEU A 82 1.48 -2.80 1.83
N GLU A 83 0.40 -3.55 1.60
CA GLU A 83 0.47 -4.86 0.99
C GLU A 83 -0.18 -4.83 -0.39
N TYR A 84 0.38 -5.59 -1.32
CA TYR A 84 -0.19 -5.77 -2.66
C TYR A 84 -0.19 -7.26 -3.03
N LYS A 85 -1.07 -7.62 -3.95
CA LYS A 85 -1.16 -8.98 -4.50
C LYS A 85 -1.44 -8.89 -6.00
N CYS A 86 -0.59 -9.53 -6.79
CA CYS A 86 -0.82 -9.70 -8.22
C CYS A 86 -1.76 -10.88 -8.45
N SER A 87 -2.85 -10.69 -9.19
CA SER A 87 -3.78 -11.76 -9.57
C SER A 87 -3.35 -12.49 -10.85
N GLU A 88 -2.56 -11.84 -11.70
CA GLU A 88 -2.15 -12.34 -13.01
C GLU A 88 -0.65 -12.06 -13.25
N SER A 89 0.00 -12.87 -14.09
CA SER A 89 1.42 -12.70 -14.41
C SER A 89 1.73 -11.40 -15.14
N LYS A 90 0.77 -10.86 -15.88
CA LYS A 90 0.90 -9.60 -16.64
C LYS A 90 0.46 -8.38 -15.83
N THR A 91 0.33 -8.51 -14.51
CA THR A 91 -0.01 -7.38 -13.64
C THR A 91 1.06 -6.29 -13.80
N ASN A 92 0.61 -5.08 -14.12
CA ASN A 92 1.45 -3.90 -14.16
C ASN A 92 0.73 -2.77 -13.40
N SER A 93 1.32 -2.33 -12.32
CA SER A 93 0.80 -1.33 -11.40
C SER A 93 1.99 -0.64 -10.71
N GLY A 94 1.72 0.28 -9.79
CA GLY A 94 2.77 0.95 -9.06
C GLY A 94 2.26 1.79 -7.91
N VAL A 95 3.17 2.11 -6.99
CA VAL A 95 2.92 3.02 -5.88
C VAL A 95 3.54 4.37 -6.22
N PHE A 96 2.70 5.33 -6.57
CA PHE A 96 3.13 6.70 -6.83
C PHE A 96 3.33 7.47 -5.53
N VAL A 97 4.46 8.17 -5.42
CA VAL A 97 4.80 9.00 -4.26
C VAL A 97 5.33 10.37 -4.70
N ARG A 98 5.14 11.38 -3.84
CA ARG A 98 5.45 12.79 -4.12
C ARG A 98 4.77 13.33 -5.38
N VAL A 99 3.52 12.93 -5.61
CA VAL A 99 2.67 13.53 -6.64
C VAL A 99 2.47 15.02 -6.31
N PRO A 100 2.92 15.96 -7.17
CA PRO A 100 3.12 17.35 -6.78
C PRO A 100 1.81 18.13 -6.72
N GLU A 101 0.91 17.86 -7.65
CA GLU A 101 -0.37 18.54 -7.79
C GLU A 101 -1.53 17.57 -8.01
N VAL A 102 -2.75 18.10 -7.93
CA VAL A 102 -3.96 17.34 -8.26
C VAL A 102 -3.84 16.83 -9.70
N PRO A 103 -3.92 15.52 -9.94
CA PRO A 103 -3.81 14.97 -11.29
C PRO A 103 -4.94 15.49 -12.18
N SER A 104 -4.58 16.16 -13.28
CA SER A 104 -5.51 16.64 -14.32
C SER A 104 -5.19 16.11 -15.71
N SER A 105 -4.05 15.44 -15.86
CA SER A 105 -3.51 14.84 -17.06
C SER A 105 -2.63 13.65 -16.67
N ASP A 106 -2.20 12.85 -17.65
CA ASP A 106 -1.28 11.72 -17.42
C ASP A 106 0.16 12.19 -17.07
N GLU A 107 0.40 13.50 -17.00
CA GLU A 107 1.71 14.08 -16.65
C GLU A 107 2.14 13.76 -15.21
N TYR A 108 1.24 13.30 -14.34
CA TYR A 108 1.62 12.80 -13.01
C TYR A 108 2.71 11.71 -13.10
N ILE A 109 2.72 10.93 -14.19
CA ILE A 109 3.71 9.88 -14.46
C ILE A 109 5.13 10.45 -14.52
N TYR A 110 5.32 11.66 -15.04
CA TYR A 110 6.61 12.32 -15.26
C TYR A 110 6.98 13.33 -14.17
N HIS A 111 6.10 13.50 -13.17
CA HIS A 111 6.28 14.49 -12.11
C HIS A 111 6.21 13.87 -10.72
N SER A 112 6.22 12.54 -10.63
CA SER A 112 6.21 11.79 -9.38
C SER A 112 7.15 10.59 -9.46
N PHE A 113 7.50 10.04 -8.30
CA PHE A 113 8.24 8.78 -8.23
C PHE A 113 7.25 7.63 -8.21
N GLU A 114 7.60 6.52 -8.85
CA GLU A 114 6.80 5.30 -8.83
C GLU A 114 7.67 4.14 -8.33
N VAL A 115 7.19 3.43 -7.31
CA VAL A 115 7.74 2.14 -6.92
C VAL A 115 6.94 1.06 -7.64
N GLN A 116 7.62 0.36 -8.55
CA GLN A 116 7.01 -0.47 -9.58
C GLN A 116 6.37 -1.75 -9.03
N ILE A 117 5.29 -2.23 -9.64
CA ILE A 117 4.72 -3.58 -9.46
C ILE A 117 4.57 -4.21 -10.84
N ASN A 118 5.58 -4.97 -11.27
CA ASN A 118 5.60 -5.70 -12.53
C ASN A 118 6.68 -6.81 -12.46
N ASP A 119 6.26 -8.03 -12.14
CA ASP A 119 7.18 -9.16 -11.98
C ASP A 119 7.70 -9.70 -13.32
N ASP A 120 7.04 -9.40 -14.44
CA ASP A 120 7.51 -9.69 -15.80
C ASP A 120 8.47 -8.61 -16.33
N GLY A 121 8.62 -7.51 -15.59
CA GLY A 121 9.58 -6.45 -15.90
C GLY A 121 11.03 -6.90 -15.71
N GLU A 122 11.98 -6.06 -16.14
CA GLU A 122 13.42 -6.26 -15.95
C GLU A 122 14.09 -4.94 -15.55
N GLY A 123 15.19 -5.04 -14.80
CA GLY A 123 16.01 -3.89 -14.40
C GLY A 123 15.18 -2.76 -13.78
N ILE A 124 15.27 -1.55 -14.37
CA ILE A 124 14.55 -0.34 -13.91
C ILE A 124 13.03 -0.38 -14.12
N HIS A 125 12.49 -1.47 -14.69
CA HIS A 125 11.05 -1.70 -14.87
C HIS A 125 10.52 -2.91 -14.10
N LYS A 126 11.37 -3.56 -13.28
CA LYS A 126 11.01 -4.69 -12.40
C LYS A 126 10.28 -4.20 -11.15
N THR A 127 9.43 -5.04 -10.56
CA THR A 127 8.89 -4.86 -9.20
C THR A 127 9.95 -4.33 -8.22
N ALA A 128 9.56 -3.37 -7.39
CA ALA A 128 10.37 -2.63 -6.42
C ALA A 128 11.41 -1.66 -7.00
N ALA A 129 11.62 -1.61 -8.32
CA ALA A 129 12.38 -0.53 -8.94
C ALA A 129 11.74 0.82 -8.61
N VAL A 130 12.59 1.84 -8.46
CA VAL A 130 12.13 3.21 -8.69
C VAL A 130 12.07 3.37 -10.20
N TYR A 131 10.85 3.35 -10.73
CA TYR A 131 10.60 3.12 -12.15
C TYR A 131 11.40 4.07 -13.04
N ASP A 132 12.06 3.51 -14.06
CA ASP A 132 12.92 4.21 -15.03
C ASP A 132 14.20 4.85 -14.43
N ALA A 133 14.43 4.71 -13.11
CA ALA A 133 15.55 5.34 -12.41
C ALA A 133 16.50 4.35 -11.75
N GLU A 134 16.04 3.55 -10.78
CA GLU A 134 16.89 2.62 -10.01
C GLU A 134 16.30 1.21 -10.00
N PRO A 135 17.06 0.19 -10.45
CA PRO A 135 16.61 -1.19 -10.36
C PRO A 135 16.70 -1.71 -8.92
N PRO A 136 15.88 -2.71 -8.53
CA PRO A 136 16.13 -3.45 -7.31
C PRO A 136 17.46 -4.21 -7.42
N SER A 137 18.17 -4.35 -6.30
CA SER A 137 19.43 -5.11 -6.24
C SER A 137 19.23 -6.62 -6.41
N HIS A 138 18.04 -7.13 -6.14
CA HIS A 138 17.63 -8.52 -6.31
C HIS A 138 16.10 -8.63 -6.30
N ASP A 139 15.57 -9.74 -6.84
CA ASP A 139 14.14 -10.06 -6.79
C ASP A 139 13.76 -10.56 -5.39
N ALA A 140 12.73 -9.95 -4.82
CA ALA A 140 12.19 -10.32 -3.50
C ALA A 140 10.67 -10.52 -3.52
N SER A 141 10.02 -10.52 -4.71
CA SER A 141 8.58 -10.75 -4.82
C SER A 141 8.21 -12.21 -4.57
N LYS A 142 7.09 -12.41 -3.88
CA LYS A 142 6.46 -13.72 -3.71
C LYS A 142 5.70 -14.11 -4.98
N PRO A 143 5.39 -15.41 -5.17
CA PRO A 143 4.61 -15.89 -6.29
C PRO A 143 3.25 -15.18 -6.47
N ILE A 144 2.73 -15.21 -7.70
CA ILE A 144 1.39 -14.71 -8.05
C ILE A 144 0.34 -15.33 -7.12
N GLY A 145 -0.58 -14.51 -6.64
CA GLY A 145 -1.60 -14.91 -5.67
C GLY A 145 -1.21 -14.75 -4.20
N GLU A 146 0.06 -14.42 -3.90
CA GLU A 146 0.52 -14.13 -2.55
C GLU A 146 0.61 -12.63 -2.24
N TRP A 147 0.40 -12.29 -0.98
CA TRP A 147 0.56 -10.93 -0.48
C TRP A 147 2.04 -10.58 -0.29
N ASN A 148 2.45 -9.52 -0.96
CA ASN A 148 3.75 -8.88 -0.84
C ASN A 148 3.63 -7.65 0.05
N HIS A 149 4.61 -7.43 0.93
CA HIS A 149 4.65 -6.26 1.81
C HIS A 149 5.70 -5.28 1.30
N TYR A 150 5.28 -4.03 1.04
CA TYR A 150 6.19 -2.92 0.81
C TYR A 150 6.37 -2.09 2.07
N ARG A 151 7.62 -1.66 2.26
CA ARG A 151 7.97 -0.52 3.10
C ARG A 151 8.82 0.45 2.30
N ILE A 152 8.26 1.61 2.01
CA ILE A 152 8.90 2.67 1.23
C ILE A 152 9.25 3.81 2.17
N THR A 153 10.54 4.07 2.36
CA THR A 153 11.02 5.19 3.17
C THR A 153 11.53 6.27 2.23
N PHE A 154 10.96 7.47 2.29
CA PHE A 154 11.43 8.60 1.50
C PHE A 154 11.72 9.80 2.41
N LEU A 155 12.99 10.01 2.72
CA LEU A 155 13.46 11.06 3.63
C LEU A 155 14.42 11.99 2.91
N GLY A 156 14.09 13.29 2.85
CA GLY A 156 14.86 14.27 2.09
C GLY A 156 14.93 13.89 0.62
N LYS A 157 16.11 13.51 0.13
CA LYS A 157 16.31 13.01 -1.24
C LYS A 157 16.55 11.50 -1.30
N ARG A 158 16.55 10.79 -0.18
CA ARG A 158 16.87 9.37 -0.15
C ARG A 158 15.60 8.52 -0.13
N ILE A 159 15.45 7.66 -1.13
CA ILE A 159 14.38 6.67 -1.22
C ILE A 159 14.96 5.28 -0.96
N GLN A 160 14.33 4.55 -0.05
CA GLN A 160 14.63 3.16 0.26
C GLN A 160 13.37 2.35 0.05
N VAL A 161 13.49 1.22 -0.64
CA VAL A 161 12.39 0.27 -0.84
C VAL A 161 12.80 -1.04 -0.21
N GLU A 162 11.97 -1.50 0.73
CA GLU A 162 12.01 -2.85 1.27
C GLU A 162 10.80 -3.63 0.73
N LEU A 163 11.04 -4.84 0.22
CA LEU A 163 10.02 -5.76 -0.24
C LEU A 163 10.15 -7.05 0.58
N ASN A 164 9.06 -7.43 1.26
CA ASN A 164 9.00 -8.63 2.11
C ASN A 164 10.09 -8.67 3.21
N GLY A 165 10.50 -7.51 3.73
CA GLY A 165 11.53 -7.37 4.76
C GLY A 165 12.97 -7.31 4.23
N GLU A 166 13.15 -7.38 2.91
CA GLU A 166 14.46 -7.26 2.27
C GLU A 166 14.63 -5.89 1.65
N LYS A 167 15.69 -5.16 2.01
CA LYS A 167 16.00 -3.87 1.40
C LYS A 167 16.57 -4.09 0.00
N VAL A 168 15.77 -3.77 -1.00
CA VAL A 168 16.09 -3.99 -2.42
C VAL A 168 16.58 -2.73 -3.12
N VAL A 169 16.14 -1.54 -2.69
CA VAL A 169 16.61 -0.24 -3.20
C VAL A 169 17.07 0.66 -2.06
N ASP A 170 18.15 1.39 -2.29
CA ASP A 170 18.65 2.45 -1.41
C ASP A 170 19.36 3.53 -2.25
N TRP A 171 18.62 4.56 -2.64
CA TRP A 171 19.04 5.51 -3.67
C TRP A 171 18.86 6.97 -3.23
N GLU A 172 19.84 7.81 -3.55
CA GLU A 172 19.69 9.27 -3.50
C GLU A 172 19.05 9.73 -4.81
N ALA A 173 17.80 10.17 -4.76
CA ALA A 173 16.93 10.53 -5.88
C ALA A 173 17.43 11.73 -6.69
N GLU A 174 18.53 11.53 -7.39
CA GLU A 174 19.10 12.44 -8.39
C GLU A 174 18.31 12.37 -9.70
N PRO A 175 18.32 13.44 -10.53
CA PRO A 175 17.56 13.45 -11.78
C PRO A 175 18.03 12.35 -12.76
N ARG A 176 17.16 11.39 -13.10
CA ARG A 176 17.36 10.37 -14.13
C ARG A 176 16.07 9.60 -14.40
N GLY A 177 15.98 9.01 -15.61
CA GLY A 177 14.75 8.37 -16.05
C GLY A 177 13.66 9.39 -16.28
N LYS A 178 12.43 9.06 -15.88
CA LYS A 178 11.27 9.95 -15.95
C LYS A 178 11.19 10.99 -14.83
N VAL A 179 12.13 11.01 -13.89
CA VAL A 179 12.11 11.85 -12.66
C VAL A 179 13.29 12.81 -12.57
#